data_AF-A0A535RCX8-F1
#
_entry.id   AF-A0A535RCX8-F1
#
_cell.length_a   1.000
_cell.length_b   1.000
_cell.length_c   1.000
_cell.angle_alpha   90.00
_cell.angle_beta   90.00
_cell.angle_gamma   90.00
#
_symmetry.space_group_name_H-M   'P 1'
#
loop_
_entity.id
_entity.type
_entity.pdbx_description
1 polymer ?
#
loop_
_entity_poly.entity_id
_entity_poly.type
_entity_poly.pdbx_seq_one_letter_code
_entity_poly.pdbx_strand_id
1 'polypeptide(L)'
;MGVSRSAAGLAAPAFVSAALGHRVISTLPLGNRSLVVAHALVGADSDAVGQNVGWLLDGPYARVLALHRRPGQIWRPGSEVKLEAGDDLVLVSTRKGLDEVLRRTEARPTVSTPATA
;
A
#
# COMPACT_ATOMS: atom_id res chain seq x y z
N MET A 1 6.02 -26.55 -18.45
CA MET A 1 6.68 -25.51 -17.63
C MET A 1 7.26 -26.19 -16.39
N GLY A 2 8.58 -26.27 -16.28
CA GLY A 2 9.25 -26.91 -15.14
C GLY A 2 9.25 -25.98 -13.93
N VAL A 3 8.68 -26.42 -12.81
CA VAL A 3 8.76 -25.66 -11.56
C VAL A 3 10.17 -25.77 -10.99
N SER A 4 10.80 -24.62 -10.73
CA SER A 4 12.10 -24.57 -10.06
C SER A 4 11.92 -24.95 -8.59
N ARG A 5 12.75 -25.89 -8.11
CA ARG A 5 12.78 -26.39 -6.72
C ARG A 5 13.90 -25.77 -5.87
N SER A 6 14.61 -24.77 -6.40
CA SER A 6 15.64 -24.06 -5.66
C SER A 6 15.00 -23.05 -4.71
N ALA A 7 15.46 -23.01 -3.45
CA ALA A 7 15.04 -22.01 -2.48
C ALA A 7 15.28 -20.58 -2.99
N ALA A 8 16.38 -20.33 -3.69
CA ALA A 8 16.66 -19.04 -4.32
C ALA A 8 15.67 -18.73 -5.46
N GLY A 9 15.27 -19.73 -6.25
CA GLY A 9 14.28 -19.56 -7.31
C GLY A 9 12.89 -19.22 -6.79
N LEU A 10 12.49 -19.79 -5.64
CA LEU A 10 11.23 -19.47 -4.98
C LEU A 10 11.28 -18.12 -4.25
N ALA A 11 12.43 -17.75 -3.69
CA ALA A 11 12.58 -16.53 -2.89
C ALA A 11 12.87 -15.27 -3.71
N ALA A 12 13.50 -15.40 -4.90
CA ALA A 12 13.95 -14.27 -5.71
C ALA A 12 12.86 -13.19 -5.96
N PRO A 13 11.59 -13.53 -6.29
CA PRO A 13 10.56 -12.51 -6.49
C PRO A 13 10.28 -11.68 -5.24
N ALA A 14 10.22 -12.32 -4.07
CA ALA A 14 10.01 -11.63 -2.79
C ALA A 14 11.23 -10.76 -2.41
N PHE A 15 12.45 -11.26 -2.62
CA PHE A 15 13.66 -10.49 -2.35
C PHE A 15 13.82 -9.28 -3.27
N VAL A 16 13.58 -9.43 -4.57
CA VAL A 16 13.59 -8.31 -5.51
C VAL A 16 12.49 -7.30 -5.16
N SER A 17 11.30 -7.78 -4.76
CA SER A 17 10.21 -6.93 -4.27
C SER A 17 10.66 -6.07 -3.09
N ALA A 18 11.22 -6.70 -2.05
CA ALA A 18 11.70 -6.01 -0.86
C ALA A 18 12.87 -5.05 -1.16
N ALA A 19 13.84 -5.46 -1.98
CA ALA A 19 15.02 -4.66 -2.31
C ALA A 19 14.67 -3.35 -3.04
N LEU A 20 13.63 -3.38 -3.86
CA LEU A 20 13.13 -2.22 -4.61
C LEU A 20 12.09 -1.41 -3.80
N GLY A 21 11.87 -1.76 -2.53
CA GLY A 21 10.86 -1.13 -1.68
C GLY A 21 9.44 -1.33 -2.21
N HIS A 22 9.22 -2.35 -3.03
CA HIS A 22 7.94 -2.55 -3.70
C HIS A 22 6.88 -2.86 -2.66
N ARG A 23 5.90 -1.96 -2.61
CA ARG A 23 4.69 -2.12 -1.81
C ARG A 23 3.81 -3.28 -2.27
N VAL A 24 4.09 -3.94 -3.40
CA VAL A 24 3.26 -5.01 -3.97
C VAL A 24 3.69 -6.38 -3.44
N ILE A 25 2.80 -7.00 -2.68
CA ILE A 25 2.92 -8.35 -2.10
C ILE A 25 2.69 -9.42 -3.16
N SER A 26 1.70 -9.21 -4.04
CA SER A 26 1.32 -10.16 -5.08
C SER A 26 0.56 -9.50 -6.22
N THR A 27 0.57 -10.13 -7.38
CA THR A 27 -0.24 -9.74 -8.54
C THR A 27 -1.20 -10.88 -8.88
N LEU A 28 -2.49 -10.56 -8.99
CA LEU A 28 -3.58 -11.49 -9.24
C LEU A 28 -4.20 -11.19 -10.62
N PRO A 29 -4.02 -12.06 -11.62
CA PRO A 29 -4.74 -11.92 -12.88
C PRO A 29 -6.22 -12.21 -12.67
N LEU A 30 -7.10 -11.26 -13.01
CA LEU A 30 -8.55 -11.40 -12.93
C LEU A 30 -9.17 -11.05 -14.29
N GLY A 31 -9.42 -12.07 -15.10
CA GLY A 31 -9.89 -11.90 -16.47
C GLY A 31 -8.89 -11.10 -17.30
N ASN A 32 -9.31 -9.94 -17.79
CA ASN A 32 -8.47 -9.02 -18.57
C ASN A 32 -7.80 -7.91 -17.71
N ARG A 33 -7.90 -7.99 -16.38
CA ARG A 33 -7.35 -6.99 -15.46
C ARG A 33 -6.31 -7.63 -14.55
N SER A 34 -5.29 -6.86 -14.21
CA SER A 34 -4.30 -7.26 -13.22
C SER A 34 -4.59 -6.51 -11.93
N LEU A 35 -4.88 -7.26 -10.86
CA LEU A 35 -4.99 -6.72 -9.51
C LEU A 35 -3.66 -6.90 -8.79
N VAL A 36 -3.36 -5.99 -7.88
CA VAL A 36 -2.19 -6.03 -7.01
C VAL A 36 -2.66 -6.05 -5.57
N VAL A 37 -2.06 -6.92 -4.77
CA VAL A 37 -2.15 -6.87 -3.31
C VAL A 37 -0.94 -6.12 -2.82
N ALA A 38 -1.13 -5.08 -2.01
CA ALA A 38 -0.06 -4.18 -1.63
C ALA A 38 -0.20 -3.66 -0.20
N HIS A 39 0.92 -3.27 0.39
CA HIS A 39 0.99 -2.46 1.60
C HIS A 39 0.89 -0.97 1.25
N ALA A 40 0.36 -0.14 2.14
CA ALA A 40 0.50 1.30 2.09
C ALA A 40 0.61 1.87 3.51
N LEU A 41 1.79 2.43 3.82
CA LEU A 41 2.02 3.12 5.07
C LEU A 41 1.47 4.55 4.99
N VAL A 42 0.67 4.94 5.98
CA VAL A 42 0.21 6.32 6.15
C VAL A 42 1.33 7.13 6.78
N GLY A 43 1.97 8.00 5.99
CA GLY A 43 3.01 8.93 6.45
C GLY A 43 2.43 10.00 7.39
N ALA A 44 3.24 10.49 8.33
CA ALA A 44 2.81 11.47 9.32
C ALA A 44 2.29 12.79 8.72
N ASP A 45 2.88 13.22 7.60
CA ASP A 45 2.50 14.44 6.86
C ASP A 45 1.75 14.13 5.56
N SER A 46 1.07 12.98 5.50
CA SER A 46 0.26 12.60 4.34
C SER A 46 -1.13 13.20 4.39
N ASP A 47 -1.75 13.42 3.22
CA ASP A 47 -3.11 13.93 3.12
C ASP A 47 -4.15 12.96 3.71
N ALA A 48 -3.78 11.70 3.91
CA ALA A 48 -4.64 10.66 4.48
C ALA A 48 -4.83 10.77 6.00
N VAL A 49 -3.96 11.45 6.74
CA VAL A 49 -4.07 11.55 8.20
C VAL A 49 -5.36 12.29 8.58
N GLY A 50 -6.17 11.68 9.45
CA GLY A 50 -7.45 12.23 9.91
C GLY A 50 -8.62 12.03 8.92
N GLN A 51 -8.34 11.59 7.69
CA GLN A 51 -9.35 11.15 6.74
C GLN A 51 -9.87 9.75 7.10
N ASN A 52 -10.97 9.34 6.48
CA ASN A 52 -11.51 7.99 6.66
C ASN A 52 -11.15 7.05 5.49
N VAL A 53 -11.29 5.75 5.71
CA VAL A 53 -11.02 4.71 4.69
C VAL A 53 -11.87 4.93 3.43
N GLY A 54 -13.10 5.42 3.56
CA GLY A 54 -13.97 5.74 2.42
C GLY A 54 -13.40 6.83 1.52
N TRP A 55 -12.87 7.90 2.12
CA TRP A 55 -12.18 8.98 1.43
C TRP A 55 -10.93 8.46 0.73
N LEU A 56 -10.14 7.61 1.39
CA LEU A 56 -8.94 7.02 0.80
C LEU A 56 -9.26 6.19 -0.45
N LEU A 57 -10.37 5.46 -0.42
CA LEU A 57 -10.81 4.52 -1.47
C LEU A 57 -11.78 5.15 -2.47
N ASP A 58 -11.86 6.48 -2.59
CA ASP A 58 -12.79 7.19 -3.48
C ASP A 58 -12.64 6.76 -4.96
N GLY A 59 -13.30 5.66 -5.34
CA GLY A 59 -13.23 4.99 -6.64
C GLY A 59 -13.35 3.45 -6.56
N PRO A 60 -13.81 2.76 -7.62
CA PRO A 60 -14.09 1.32 -7.58
C PRO A 60 -12.83 0.43 -7.64
N TYR A 61 -11.65 1.03 -7.66
CA TYR A 61 -10.43 0.33 -8.08
C TYR A 61 -9.57 -0.18 -6.95
N ALA A 62 -9.90 0.10 -5.68
CA ALA A 62 -9.13 -0.29 -4.51
C ALA A 62 -10.04 -0.75 -3.35
N ARG A 63 -9.56 -1.66 -2.51
CA ARG A 63 -10.21 -2.10 -1.27
C ARG A 63 -9.18 -2.43 -0.21
N VAL A 64 -9.33 -1.87 0.99
CA VAL A 64 -8.53 -2.24 2.16
C VAL A 64 -9.02 -3.60 2.71
N LEU A 65 -8.08 -4.53 2.85
CA LEU A 65 -8.29 -5.86 3.43
C LEU A 65 -7.97 -5.86 4.92
N ALA A 66 -6.92 -5.15 5.33
CA ALA A 66 -6.54 -4.99 6.72
C ALA A 66 -5.91 -3.62 6.97
N LEU A 67 -6.09 -3.10 8.19
CA LEU A 67 -5.39 -1.94 8.72
C LEU A 67 -4.67 -2.38 9.99
N HIS A 68 -3.34 -2.27 10.01
CA HIS A 68 -2.53 -2.54 11.20
C HIS A 68 -2.27 -1.24 11.94
N ARG A 69 -2.72 -1.17 13.19
CA ARG A 69 -2.52 -0.05 14.12
C ARG A 69 -2.12 -0.61 15.46
N ARG A 70 -0.86 -0.44 15.86
CA ARG A 70 -0.36 -1.08 17.10
C ARG A 70 -1.18 -0.61 18.32
N PRO A 71 -1.59 -1.53 19.22
CA PRO A 71 -1.25 -2.96 19.27
C PRO A 71 -2.28 -3.91 18.63
N GLY A 72 -2.94 -3.53 17.53
CA GLY A 72 -3.98 -4.35 16.89
C GLY A 72 -4.03 -4.27 15.37
N GLN A 73 -5.00 -4.98 14.82
CA GLN A 73 -5.36 -4.92 13.41
C GLN A 73 -6.86 -4.99 13.23
N ILE A 74 -7.35 -4.27 12.23
CA ILE A 74 -8.76 -4.25 11.85
C ILE A 74 -8.86 -4.94 10.49
N TRP A 75 -9.54 -6.09 10.47
CA TRP A 75 -9.88 -6.76 9.22
C TRP A 75 -11.07 -6.09 8.57
N ARG A 76 -10.96 -5.85 7.26
CA ARG A 76 -12.02 -5.23 6.43
C ARG A 76 -12.58 -3.96 7.10
N PRO A 77 -11.74 -2.95 7.36
CA PRO A 77 -12.18 -1.74 8.06
C PRO A 77 -13.35 -1.09 7.30
N GLY A 78 -14.33 -0.61 8.07
CA GLY A 78 -15.44 0.16 7.51
C GLY A 78 -14.96 1.50 6.95
N SER A 79 -15.76 2.08 6.06
CA SER A 79 -15.45 3.34 5.37
C SER A 79 -15.25 4.53 6.32
N GLU A 80 -15.85 4.47 7.50
CA GLU A 80 -15.85 5.48 8.55
C GLU A 80 -14.60 5.45 9.44
N VAL A 81 -13.80 4.37 9.38
CA VAL A 81 -12.57 4.22 10.16
C VAL A 81 -11.59 5.32 9.76
N LYS A 82 -11.15 6.10 10.75
CA LYS A 82 -10.17 7.17 10.55
C LYS A 82 -8.76 6.60 10.43
N LEU A 83 -7.99 7.15 9.52
CA LEU A 83 -6.58 6.83 9.29
C LEU A 83 -5.69 7.69 10.18
N GLU A 84 -4.67 7.07 10.75
CA GLU A 84 -3.67 7.68 11.63
C GLU A 84 -2.27 7.50 11.05
N ALA A 85 -1.38 8.41 11.43
CA ALA A 85 0.03 8.30 11.07
C ALA A 85 0.62 6.98 11.58
N GLY A 86 1.32 6.27 10.69
CA GLY A 86 1.90 4.97 10.99
C GLY A 86 0.96 3.78 10.83
N ASP A 87 -0.30 3.99 10.43
CA ASP A 87 -1.16 2.90 9.98
C ASP A 87 -0.55 2.20 8.76
N ASP A 88 -0.48 0.87 8.81
CA ASP A 88 -0.05 0.05 7.68
C ASP A 88 -1.23 -0.69 7.07
N LEU A 89 -1.61 -0.29 5.86
CA LEU A 89 -2.77 -0.78 5.15
C LEU A 89 -2.39 -1.93 4.22
N VAL A 90 -3.09 -3.06 4.31
CA VAL A 90 -3.06 -4.09 3.28
C VAL A 90 -4.27 -3.89 2.38
N LEU A 91 -4.06 -3.70 1.09
CA LEU A 91 -5.13 -3.46 0.13
C LEU A 91 -5.00 -4.33 -1.12
N VAL A 92 -6.12 -4.54 -1.80
CA VAL A 92 -6.17 -5.07 -3.17
C VAL A 92 -6.65 -3.97 -4.10
N SER A 93 -6.00 -3.79 -5.24
CA SER A 93 -6.30 -2.69 -6.15
C SER A 93 -5.90 -3.00 -7.59
N THR A 94 -6.35 -2.20 -8.55
CA THR A 94 -5.68 -2.12 -9.85
C THR A 94 -4.35 -1.36 -9.71
N ARG A 95 -3.50 -1.38 -10.74
CA ARG A 95 -2.29 -0.54 -10.73
C ARG A 95 -2.61 0.95 -10.52
N LYS A 96 -3.58 1.48 -11.28
CA LYS A 96 -4.02 2.88 -11.17
C LYS A 96 -4.54 3.22 -9.77
N GLY A 97 -5.37 2.35 -9.19
CA GLY A 97 -5.90 2.57 -7.84
C GLY A 97 -4.82 2.50 -6.77
N LEU A 98 -3.79 1.65 -6.96
CA LEU A 98 -2.64 1.62 -6.05
C LEU A 98 -1.91 2.95 -6.10
N ASP A 99 -1.53 3.44 -7.29
CA ASP A 99 -0.81 4.71 -7.46
C ASP A 99 -1.55 5.89 -6.80
N GLU A 100 -2.88 5.90 -6.88
CA GLU A 100 -3.72 6.91 -6.22
C GLU A 100 -3.70 6.81 -4.69
N VAL A 101 -3.81 5.61 -4.14
CA VAL A 101 -3.68 5.36 -2.69
C VAL A 101 -2.28 5.75 -2.21
N LEU A 102 -1.23 5.42 -2.97
CA LEU A 102 0.15 5.77 -2.66
C LEU A 102 0.32 7.29 -2.57
N ARG A 103 -0.18 8.02 -3.56
CA ARG A 103 -0.13 9.50 -3.59
C ARG A 103 -0.79 10.15 -2.37
N ARG A 104 -1.88 9.56 -1.84
CA ARG A 104 -2.62 10.09 -0.68
C ARG A 104 -1.96 9.72 0.66
N THR A 105 -1.21 8.61 0.70
CA THR A 105 -0.63 8.05 1.93
C THR A 105 0.85 8.35 2.12
N GLU A 106 1.59 8.67 1.06
CA GLU A 106 2.98 9.10 1.18
C GLU A 106 3.08 10.41 1.95
N ALA A 107 4.08 10.50 2.83
CA ALA A 107 4.41 11.76 3.48
C ALA A 107 4.82 12.77 2.40
N ARG A 108 4.31 13.99 2.49
CA ARG A 108 4.72 15.06 1.58
C ARG A 108 6.22 15.31 1.78
N PRO A 109 7.05 15.30 0.73
CA PRO A 109 8.46 15.64 0.88
C PRO A 109 8.55 17.08 1.40
N THR A 110 9.00 17.25 2.64
CA THR A 110 9.32 18.56 3.18
C THR A 110 10.51 19.07 2.39
N VAL A 111 10.27 20.02 1.47
CA VAL A 111 11.37 20.74 0.82
C VAL A 111 12.08 21.50 1.92
N SER A 112 13.19 20.96 2.43
CA SER A 112 14.12 21.72 3.25
C SER A 112 14.83 22.67 2.31
N THR A 113 14.37 23.92 2.25
CA THR A 113 15.11 25.00 1.60
C THR A 113 16.46 25.13 2.31
N PRO A 114 17.60 24.92 1.64
CA PRO A 114 18.89 25.15 2.28
C PRO A 114 18.96 26.63 2.65
N ALA A 115 19.18 26.91 3.94
CA ALA A 115 19.48 28.23 4.42
C ALA A 115 20.83 28.67 3.83
N THR A 116 20.80 29.56 2.85
CA THR A 116 21.98 30.29 2.38
C THR A 116 22.47 31.19 3.52
N ALA A 117 23.67 30.89 4.02
CA ALA A 117 24.46 31.78 4.87
C ALA A 117 25.38 32.65 4.00
#